data_AF-A0A7V0JSB0-F1
#
_entry.id   AF-A0A7V0JSB0-F1
#
_cell.length_a   1.000
_cell.length_b   1.000
_cell.length_c   1.000
_cell.angle_alpha   90.00
_cell.angle_beta   90.00
_cell.angle_gamma   90.00
#
_symmetry.space_group_name_H-M   'P 1'
#
loop_
_entity.id
_entity.type
_entity.pdbx_description
1 polymer ?
#
loop_
_entity_poly.entity_id
_entity_poly.type
_entity_poly.pdbx_seq_one_letter_code
_entity_poly.pdbx_strand_id
1 'polypeptide(L)'
;FSCSWRPGWLDDSFCGQIPETGLKVRLLGACIERWRPISGWGMEQGSVGPKPVRRTVPAGSVYFFEVLHGAASCLPDLWLKSVCDEIQDRKDGFGLALWGVWGNKK
;
A
#
# COMPACT_ATOMS: atom_id res chain seq x y z
N PHE A 1 0.45 -6.72 -1.36
CA PHE A 1 -0.09 -6.82 0.00
C PHE A 1 -0.12 -8.29 0.42
N SER A 2 0.37 -8.60 1.62
CA SER A 2 0.21 -9.89 2.28
C SER A 2 -1.18 -10.02 2.92
N CYS A 3 -1.70 -11.25 3.00
CA CYS A 3 -2.99 -11.55 3.64
C CYS A 3 -4.17 -10.70 3.12
N SER A 4 -4.15 -10.27 1.86
CA SER A 4 -5.14 -9.42 1.18
C SER A 4 -5.25 -7.95 1.62
N TRP A 5 -4.61 -7.53 2.72
CA TRP A 5 -4.77 -6.16 3.24
C TRP A 5 -3.53 -5.57 3.92
N ARG A 6 -2.59 -6.40 4.39
CA ARG A 6 -1.40 -5.95 5.10
C ARG A 6 -0.31 -5.63 4.08
N PRO A 7 0.33 -4.45 4.09
CA PRO A 7 1.49 -4.22 3.23
C PRO A 7 2.57 -5.28 3.49
N GLY A 8 3.18 -5.84 2.45
CA GLY A 8 4.14 -6.95 2.59
C GLY A 8 5.48 -6.53 3.19
N TRP A 9 5.79 -5.24 3.17
CA TRP A 9 6.94 -4.63 3.85
C TRP A 9 6.75 -4.50 5.38
N LEU A 10 5.61 -4.94 5.93
CA LEU A 10 5.40 -5.09 7.37
C LEU A 10 5.63 -6.54 7.82
N ASP A 11 6.29 -6.70 8.96
CA ASP A 11 6.46 -7.97 9.64
C ASP A 11 5.21 -8.40 10.45
N ASP A 12 5.33 -9.50 11.19
CA ASP A 12 4.25 -10.05 12.02
C ASP A 12 3.99 -9.25 13.31
N SER A 13 4.92 -8.37 13.70
CA SER A 13 4.70 -7.37 14.74
C SER A 13 4.12 -6.07 14.19
N PHE A 14 3.75 -6.07 12.89
CA PHE A 14 3.29 -4.92 12.13
C PHE A 14 4.28 -3.75 12.08
N CYS A 15 5.56 -4.06 12.19
CA CYS A 15 6.66 -3.12 12.06
C CYS A 15 7.28 -3.23 10.67
N GLY A 16 7.78 -2.12 10.13
CA GLY A 16 8.44 -2.14 8.84
C GLY A 16 9.01 -0.79 8.46
N GLN A 17 9.49 -0.69 7.22
CA GLN A 17 10.02 0.54 6.65
C GLN A 17 9.17 0.94 5.46
N ILE A 18 8.76 2.22 5.41
CA ILE A 18 8.00 2.73 4.26
C ILE A 18 8.89 2.62 3.01
N PRO A 19 8.41 2.00 1.92
CA PRO A 19 9.20 1.78 0.71
C PRO A 19 9.85 3.07 0.20
N GLU A 20 11.07 2.96 -0.31
CA GLU A 20 11.86 4.09 -0.85
C GLU A 20 12.22 5.18 0.18
N THR A 21 12.07 4.90 1.48
CA THR A 21 12.49 5.82 2.56
C THR A 21 13.29 5.10 3.63
N GLY A 22 13.88 5.85 4.56
CA GLY A 22 14.44 5.31 5.81
C GLY A 22 13.49 5.38 7.01
N LEU A 23 12.19 5.62 6.79
CA LEU A 23 11.20 5.85 7.83
C LEU A 23 10.66 4.51 8.35
N LYS A 24 11.02 4.15 9.58
CA LYS A 24 10.51 2.94 10.24
C LYS A 24 9.25 3.26 11.01
N VAL A 25 8.24 2.41 10.82
CA VAL A 25 6.91 2.61 11.35
C VAL A 25 6.34 1.33 11.95
N ARG A 26 5.34 1.50 12.81
CA ARG A 26 4.47 0.45 13.31
C ARG A 26 3.03 0.76 12.93
N LEU A 27 2.32 -0.20 12.34
CA LEU A 27 0.89 -0.06 12.06
C LEU A 27 0.11 -0.12 13.37
N LEU A 28 -0.65 0.93 13.68
CA LEU A 28 -1.52 1.00 14.85
C LEU A 28 -2.96 0.58 14.52
N GLY A 29 -3.40 0.84 13.30
CA GLY A 29 -4.74 0.47 12.85
C GLY A 29 -4.94 0.73 11.37
N ALA A 30 -5.96 0.10 10.81
CA ALA A 30 -6.38 0.30 9.43
C ALA A 30 -7.91 0.42 9.35
N CYS A 31 -8.39 1.48 8.72
CA CYS A 31 -9.79 1.64 8.34
C CYS A 31 -9.92 1.18 6.89
N ILE A 32 -10.34 -0.08 6.72
CA ILE A 32 -10.50 -0.73 5.41
C ILE A 32 -11.95 -1.21 5.26
N GLU A 33 -12.55 -1.00 4.09
CA GLU A 33 -13.82 -1.65 3.76
C GLU A 33 -13.58 -3.11 3.36
N ARG A 34 -14.68 -3.82 3.03
CA ARG A 34 -14.60 -5.16 2.44
C ARG A 34 -13.75 -5.11 1.16
N TRP A 35 -12.84 -6.08 1.06
CA TRP A 35 -12.00 -6.26 -0.13
C TRP A 35 -12.84 -6.33 -1.42
N ARG A 36 -12.28 -5.82 -2.52
CA ARG A 36 -12.93 -5.86 -3.85
C ARG A 36 -12.22 -6.86 -4.77
N PRO A 37 -12.95 -7.77 -5.45
CA PRO A 37 -12.38 -8.59 -6.52
C PRO A 37 -12.13 -7.71 -7.73
N ILE A 38 -10.87 -7.61 -8.16
CA ILE A 38 -10.50 -6.94 -9.40
C ILE A 38 -9.89 -7.97 -10.34
N SER A 39 -10.47 -8.09 -11.53
CA SER A 39 -9.89 -8.79 -12.67
C SER A 39 -9.81 -7.79 -13.83
N GLY A 40 -9.54 -8.27 -15.03
CA GLY A 40 -9.54 -7.49 -16.25
C GLY A 40 -9.43 -8.42 -17.45
N TRP A 41 -9.32 -7.83 -18.64
CA TRP A 41 -9.10 -8.59 -19.86
C TRP A 41 -7.70 -8.29 -20.40
N GLY A 42 -6.91 -9.33 -20.65
CA GLY A 42 -5.65 -9.23 -21.37
C GLY A 42 -5.93 -9.09 -22.86
N MET A 43 -5.33 -8.08 -23.50
CA MET A 43 -5.38 -7.91 -24.96
C MET A 43 -4.02 -8.21 -25.61
N GLU A 44 -3.03 -8.60 -24.82
CA GLU A 44 -1.70 -8.94 -25.31
C GLU A 44 -1.75 -10.24 -26.12
N GLN A 45 -1.13 -10.22 -27.29
CA GLN A 45 -1.13 -11.36 -28.20
C GLN A 45 -0.38 -12.54 -27.56
N GLY A 46 -1.03 -13.70 -27.51
CA GLY A 46 -0.53 -14.88 -26.78
C GLY A 46 -1.04 -15.02 -25.35
N SER A 47 -1.66 -13.98 -24.78
CA SER A 47 -2.26 -13.99 -23.44
C SER A 47 -3.67 -13.36 -23.41
N VAL A 48 -4.34 -13.30 -24.57
CA VAL A 48 -5.71 -12.75 -24.70
C VAL A 48 -6.69 -13.59 -23.88
N GLY A 49 -7.37 -12.96 -22.93
CA GLY A 49 -8.29 -13.67 -22.05
C GLY A 49 -8.52 -12.99 -20.70
N PRO A 50 -9.29 -13.61 -19.79
CA PRO A 50 -9.52 -13.07 -18.45
C PRO A 50 -8.23 -13.10 -17.61
N LYS A 51 -7.90 -11.97 -16.98
CA LYS A 51 -6.79 -11.87 -16.02
C LYS A 51 -7.17 -12.55 -14.70
N PRO A 52 -6.20 -13.13 -13.97
CA PRO A 52 -6.45 -13.69 -12.64
C PRO A 52 -7.15 -12.68 -11.72
N VAL A 53 -8.16 -13.13 -10.98
CA VAL A 53 -8.86 -12.30 -10.00
C VAL A 53 -7.94 -12.00 -8.83
N ARG A 54 -7.87 -10.73 -8.46
CA ARG A 54 -7.08 -10.23 -7.33
C ARG A 54 -7.99 -9.70 -6.23
N ARG A 55 -7.63 -9.96 -4.98
CA ARG A 55 -8.26 -9.31 -3.84
C ARG A 55 -7.54 -8.00 -3.59
N THR A 56 -8.28 -6.89 -3.58
CA THR A 56 -7.72 -5.55 -3.44
C THR A 56 -8.32 -4.82 -2.26
N VAL A 57 -7.51 -3.99 -1.62
CA VAL A 57 -7.95 -3.01 -0.65
C VAL A 57 -8.63 -1.87 -1.41
N PRO A 58 -9.87 -1.49 -1.07
CA PRO A 58 -10.59 -0.45 -1.79
C PRO A 58 -9.96 0.92 -1.58
N ALA A 59 -10.05 1.77 -2.60
CA ALA A 59 -9.66 3.18 -2.52
C ALA A 59 -10.41 3.91 -1.40
N GLY A 60 -9.73 4.82 -0.71
CA GLY A 60 -10.24 5.49 0.48
C GLY A 60 -9.92 4.78 1.79
N SER A 61 -9.28 3.61 1.74
CA SER A 61 -8.76 2.94 2.93
C SER A 61 -7.62 3.73 3.57
N VAL A 62 -7.58 3.78 4.91
CA VAL A 62 -6.61 4.58 5.67
C VAL A 62 -5.82 3.69 6.62
N TYR A 63 -4.49 3.85 6.63
CA TYR A 63 -3.59 3.12 7.52
C TYR A 63 -2.93 4.12 8.47
N PHE A 64 -3.04 3.87 9.77
CA PHE A 64 -2.50 4.71 10.83
C PHE A 64 -1.21 4.12 11.34
N PHE A 65 -0.13 4.88 11.19
CA PHE A 65 1.21 4.48 11.60
C PHE A 65 1.74 5.35 12.73
N GLU A 66 2.49 4.72 13.63
CA GLU A 66 3.41 5.36 14.54
C GLU A 66 4.81 5.36 13.94
N VAL A 67 5.53 6.47 14.06
CA VAL A 67 6.94 6.56 13.64
C VAL A 67 7.83 6.00 14.76
N LEU A 68 8.58 4.95 14.45
CA LEU A 68 9.57 4.36 15.36
C LEU A 68 10.95 4.99 15.18
N HIS A 69 11.31 5.36 13.93
CA HIS A 69 12.59 5.96 13.61
C HIS A 69 12.53 6.73 12.29
N GLY A 70 13.19 7.90 12.23
CA GLY A 70 13.24 8.78 11.06
C GLY A 70 12.29 9.97 11.18
N ALA A 71 12.29 10.84 10.16
CA ALA A 71 11.45 12.02 10.10
C ALA A 71 10.40 11.89 8.99
N ALA A 72 9.16 12.29 9.28
CA ALA A 72 8.05 12.31 8.32
C ALA A 72 8.19 13.37 7.22
N SER A 73 9.28 14.16 7.21
CA SER A 73 9.54 15.20 6.22
C SER A 73 9.79 14.65 4.81
N CYS A 74 10.08 13.35 4.65
CA CYS A 74 10.22 12.70 3.34
C CYS A 74 8.89 12.26 2.71
N LEU A 75 7.78 12.28 3.46
CA LEU A 75 6.48 11.82 2.98
C LEU A 75 5.94 12.59 1.76
N PRO A 76 6.17 13.90 1.60
CA PRO A 76 5.74 14.63 0.40
C PRO A 76 6.32 14.06 -0.91
N ASP A 77 7.55 13.53 -0.88
CA ASP A 77 8.21 12.94 -2.06
C ASP A 77 7.57 11.61 -2.50
N LEU A 78 6.70 11.05 -1.66
CA LEU A 78 5.97 9.81 -1.92
C LEU A 78 4.55 10.05 -2.45
N TRP A 79 4.20 11.29 -2.78
CA TRP A 79 2.87 11.64 -3.29
C TRP A 79 2.50 10.77 -4.49
N LEU A 80 1.39 10.02 -4.37
CA LEU A 80 0.91 9.09 -5.39
C LEU A 80 1.94 8.04 -5.84
N LYS A 81 2.96 7.75 -5.02
CA LYS A 81 3.78 6.56 -5.21
C LYS A 81 3.03 5.32 -4.72
N SER A 82 3.27 4.21 -5.40
CA SER A 82 2.65 2.93 -5.04
C SER A 82 3.33 2.31 -3.82
N VAL A 83 2.53 1.80 -2.88
CA VAL A 83 2.99 1.01 -1.73
C VAL A 83 2.90 -0.50 -1.97
N CYS A 84 2.55 -0.93 -3.18
CA CYS A 84 2.44 -2.36 -3.51
C CYS A 84 3.80 -3.05 -3.43
N ASP A 85 3.80 -4.32 -3.04
CA ASP A 85 5.03 -5.12 -2.93
C ASP A 85 5.55 -5.52 -4.33
N GLU A 86 4.65 -5.98 -5.20
CA GLU A 86 4.98 -6.48 -6.54
C GLU A 86 5.13 -5.36 -7.57
N ILE A 87 6.19 -5.43 -8.38
CA ILE A 87 6.51 -4.42 -9.39
C ILE A 87 5.38 -4.27 -10.42
N GLN A 88 4.76 -5.38 -10.85
CA GLN A 88 3.68 -5.31 -11.83
C GLN A 88 2.44 -4.60 -11.27
N ASP A 89 2.11 -4.82 -10.00
CA ASP A 89 0.98 -4.15 -9.36
C ASP A 89 1.19 -2.62 -9.29
N ARG A 90 2.46 -2.19 -9.10
CA ARG A 90 2.82 -0.76 -9.16
C ARG A 90 2.61 -0.20 -10.57
N LYS A 91 3.04 -0.92 -11.61
CA LYS A 91 2.90 -0.52 -13.02
C LYS A 91 1.44 -0.48 -13.47
N ASP A 92 0.61 -1.37 -12.93
CA ASP A 92 -0.83 -1.42 -13.19
C ASP A 92 -1.61 -0.31 -12.45
N GLY A 93 -0.93 0.50 -11.62
CA GLY A 93 -1.52 1.65 -10.94
C GLY A 93 -2.19 1.32 -9.60
N PHE A 94 -1.91 0.15 -9.01
CA PHE A 94 -2.42 -0.20 -7.69
C PHE A 94 -1.63 0.47 -6.56
N GLY A 95 -2.28 0.62 -5.41
CA GLY A 95 -1.63 1.00 -4.15
C GLY A 95 -1.07 2.42 -4.11
N LEU A 96 -1.55 3.32 -4.95
CA LEU A 96 -1.16 4.73 -4.87
C LEU A 96 -1.64 5.33 -3.56
N ALA A 97 -0.72 5.93 -2.79
CA ALA A 97 -1.00 6.44 -1.47
C ALA A 97 -0.86 7.97 -1.40
N LEU A 98 -1.70 8.58 -0.56
CA LEU A 98 -1.54 9.94 -0.10
C LEU A 98 -1.07 9.90 1.36
N TRP A 99 -0.02 10.64 1.65
CA TRP A 99 0.61 10.63 2.96
C TRP A 99 0.22 11.86 3.74
N GLY A 100 -0.08 11.66 5.02
CA GLY A 100 -0.44 12.72 5.95
C GLY A 100 0.09 12.42 7.34
N VAL A 101 0.25 13.47 8.14
CA VAL A 101 0.57 13.36 9.56
C VAL A 101 -0.71 13.51 10.37
N TRP A 102 -0.80 12.75 11.47
CA TRP A 102 -1.96 12.75 12.36
C TRP A 102 -1.50 12.74 13.82
N GLY A 103 -2.33 13.27 14.71
CA GLY A 103 -1.98 13.49 16.11
C GLY A 103 -1.60 14.94 16.42
N ASN A 104 -1.64 15.31 17.70
CA ASN A 104 -1.37 16.68 18.12
C ASN A 104 0.10 17.04 17.89
N LYS A 105 0.32 18.23 17.31
CA LYS A 105 1.58 18.95 17.53
C LYS A 105 1.71 19.18 19.03
N LYS A 106 2.74 18.62 19.65
CA LYS A 106 3.29 19.26 20.85
C LYS A 106 4.01 20.52 20.43
#